data_AF-A0A7X7G343-F1
#
_entry.id   AF-A0A7X7G343-F1
#
_cell.length_a   1.000
_cell.length_b   1.000
_cell.length_c   1.000
_cell.angle_alpha   90.00
_cell.angle_beta   90.00
_cell.angle_gamma   90.00
#
_symmetry.space_group_name_H-M   'P 1'
#
loop_
_entity.id
_entity.type
_entity.pdbx_description
1 polymer ?
#
loop_
_entity_poly.entity_id
_entity_poly.type
_entity_poly.pdbx_seq_one_letter_code
_entity_poly.pdbx_strand_id
1 'polypeptide(L)' 'MIGFIQNLGWGEILAILLVVILLFGAKRIPDLARSLGRSLSEFKKGQADGASEKSAGEDGDSTGNGNTKPQ' A
#
# COMPACT_ATOMS: atom_id res chain seq x y z
N MET A 1 10.56 1.65 40.06
CA MET A 1 11.34 1.77 38.81
C MET A 1 11.27 0.47 37.98
N ILE A 2 10.06 -0.06 37.73
CA ILE A 2 9.85 -1.32 36.96
C ILE A 2 8.68 -1.18 35.95
N GLY A 3 7.97 -0.04 35.94
CA GLY A 3 6.84 0.20 35.01
C GLY A 3 7.24 0.42 33.54
N PHE A 4 8.53 0.60 33.26
CA PHE A 4 9.04 0.82 31.90
C PHE A 4 9.08 -0.48 31.08
N ILE A 5 9.23 -1.64 31.74
CA ILE A 5 9.43 -2.95 31.07
C ILE A 5 8.10 -3.58 30.64
N GLN A 6 6.98 -3.24 31.29
CA GLN A 6 5.64 -3.75 30.96
C GLN A 6 4.96 -2.98 29.82
N ASN A 7 5.51 -1.83 29.39
CA ASN A 7 5.02 -1.03 28.27
C ASN A 7 5.87 -1.15 26.98
N LEU A 8 6.88 -2.04 26.96
CA LEU A 8 7.88 -2.17 25.88
C LEU A 8 7.30 -2.57 24.51
N GLY A 9 6.03 -2.95 24.44
CA GLY A 9 5.37 -3.17 23.15
C GLY A 9 4.87 -1.88 22.55
N TRP A 10 3.87 -1.27 23.20
CA TRP A 10 3.10 -0.19 22.59
C TRP A 10 3.66 1.21 22.87
N GLY A 11 4.23 1.44 24.05
CA GLY A 11 4.73 2.76 24.46
C GLY A 11 5.96 3.19 23.67
N GLU A 12 6.92 2.28 23.46
CA GLU A 12 8.10 2.54 22.64
C GLU A 12 7.77 2.72 21.16
N ILE A 13 6.89 1.88 20.60
CA ILE A 13 6.41 2.07 19.22
C ILE A 13 5.75 3.46 19.05
N LEU A 14 4.90 3.86 20.00
CA LEU A 14 4.27 5.19 19.98
C LEU A 14 5.29 6.33 20.10
N ALA A 15 6.30 6.18 20.96
CA ALA A 15 7.34 7.18 21.14
C ALA A 15 8.21 7.33 19.87
N ILE A 16 8.60 6.22 19.23
CA ILE A 16 9.35 6.23 17.97
C ILE A 16 8.49 6.85 16.87
N LEU A 17 7.22 6.45 16.77
CA LEU A 17 6.29 7.01 15.79
C LEU A 17 6.12 8.53 15.98
N LEU A 18 6.05 9.00 17.22
CA LEU A 18 5.98 10.42 17.53
C LEU A 18 7.23 11.17 17.07
N VAL A 19 8.43 10.64 17.32
CA VAL A 19 9.69 11.23 16.84
C VAL A 19 9.73 11.26 15.31
N VAL A 20 9.36 10.18 14.65
CA VAL A 20 9.29 10.10 13.18
C VAL A 20 8.30 11.13 12.62
N ILE A 21 7.13 11.29 13.25
CA ILE A 21 6.13 12.31 12.87
C ILE A 21 6.67 13.73 13.07
N LEU A 22 7.47 13.99 14.10
CA LEU A 22 8.07 15.32 14.31
C LEU A 22 9.15 15.63 13.26
N LEU A 23 9.96 14.64 12.86
CA LEU A 23 11.02 14.81 11.86
C LEU A 23 10.49 14.89 10.43
N PHE A 24 9.58 13.99 10.06
CA PHE A 24 9.07 13.89 8.69
C PHE A 24 7.71 14.58 8.50
N GLY A 25 6.94 14.79 9.57
CA GLY A 25 5.57 15.32 9.52
C GLY A 25 4.51 14.22 9.41
N ALA A 26 3.37 14.42 10.08
CA ALA A 26 2.25 13.46 10.10
C ALA A 26 1.69 13.11 8.71
N LYS A 27 1.91 13.98 7.72
CA LYS A 27 1.41 13.82 6.36
C LYS A 27 2.38 13.04 5.45
N ARG A 28 3.67 12.93 5.76
CA ARG A 28 4.66 12.26 4.90
C ARG A 28 4.61 10.74 5.01
N ILE A 29 4.40 10.20 6.21
CA ILE A 29 4.26 8.75 6.43
C ILE A 29 3.13 8.12 5.60
N PRO A 30 1.88 8.63 5.62
CA PRO A 30 0.80 8.06 4.81
C PRO A 30 1.00 8.27 3.31
N ASP A 31 1.65 9.36 2.91
CA ASP A 31 1.94 9.66 1.50
C ASP A 31 2.98 8.69 0.92
N LEU A 32 4.05 8.43 1.67
CA LEU A 32 5.04 7.38 1.37
C LEU A 32 4.41 5.98 1.36
N ALA A 33 3.57 5.67 2.35
CA ALA A 33 2.87 4.38 2.39
C ALA A 33 1.95 4.19 1.17
N ARG A 34 1.26 5.24 0.71
CA ARG A 34 0.41 5.18 -0.49
C ARG A 34 1.22 5.01 -1.77
N SER A 35 2.32 5.73 -1.95
CA SER A 35 3.16 5.61 -3.14
C SER A 35 3.85 4.24 -3.20
N LEU A 36 4.40 3.78 -2.08
CA LEU A 36 4.98 2.44 -1.94
C LEU A 36 3.92 1.35 -2.13
N GLY A 37 2.71 1.53 -1.59
CA GLY A 37 1.61 0.58 -1.75
C GLY A 37 1.13 0.44 -3.20
N ARG A 38 1.09 1.55 -3.96
CA ARG A 38 0.78 1.53 -5.40
C ARG A 38 1.86 0.78 -6.18
N SER A 39 3.13 1.09 -5.94
CA SER A 39 4.27 0.39 -6.56
C SER A 39 4.27 -1.10 -6.23
N LEU A 40 4.05 -1.48 -4.96
CA LEU A 40 3.99 -2.88 -4.56
C LEU A 40 2.76 -3.60 -5.13
N SER A 41 1.64 -2.91 -5.28
CA SER A 41 0.42 -3.45 -5.89
C SER A 41 0.62 -3.74 -7.39
N GLU A 42 1.22 -2.80 -8.12
CA GLU A 42 1.57 -2.99 -9.54
C GLU A 42 2.63 -4.08 -9.71
N PHE A 43 3.64 -4.10 -8.85
CA PHE A 43 4.67 -5.16 -8.82
C PHE A 43 4.05 -6.54 -8.58
N LYS A 44 3.13 -6.66 -7.62
CA LYS A 44 2.45 -7.91 -7.31
C LYS A 44 1.52 -8.35 -8.43
N LYS A 45 0.86 -7.41 -9.11
CA LYS A 45 0.02 -7.71 -10.28
C LYS A 45 0.87 -8.22 -11.45
N GLY A 46 1.97 -7.55 -11.79
CA GLY A 46 2.90 -8.02 -12.82
C GLY A 46 3.57 -9.35 -12.48
N GLN A 47 3.86 -9.62 -11.20
CA GLN A 47 4.36 -10.92 -10.76
C GLN A 47 3.30 -12.02 -10.87
N ALA A 48 2.04 -11.72 -10.55
CA ALA A 48 0.93 -12.66 -10.69
C ALA A 48 0.63 -12.96 -12.17
N ASP A 49 0.63 -11.94 -13.03
CA ASP A 49 0.40 -12.07 -14.47
C ASP A 49 1.56 -12.85 -15.12
N GLY A 50 2.82 -12.56 -14.77
CA GLY A 50 3.98 -13.32 -15.25
C GLY A 50 4.06 -14.76 -14.72
N ALA A 51 3.48 -15.04 -13.56
CA ALA A 51 3.31 -16.41 -13.06
C ALA A 51 2.14 -17.14 -13.74
N SER A 52 1.12 -16.39 -14.20
CA SER A 52 -0.03 -16.92 -14.92
C SER A 52 0.20 -17.03 -16.43
N GLU A 53 1.18 -16.36 -17.03
CA GLU A 53 1.46 -16.41 -18.48
C GLU A 53 2.05 -17.75 -18.97
N LYS A 54 2.20 -18.75 -18.08
CA LYS A 54 2.34 -20.15 -18.50
C LYS A 54 1.00 -20.84 -18.82
N SER A 55 -0.14 -20.21 -18.51
CA SER A 55 -1.49 -20.69 -18.84
C SER A 55 -2.50 -19.55 -18.96
N ALA A 56 -3.00 -19.38 -20.18
CA ALA A 56 -4.20 -18.62 -20.58
C ALA A 56 -4.00 -17.12 -20.85
N GLY A 57 -4.35 -16.75 -22.08
CA GLY A 57 -4.39 -15.39 -22.59
C GLY A 57 -5.64 -14.62 -22.20
N GLU A 58 -5.66 -13.37 -22.68
CA GLU A 58 -6.78 -12.44 -22.86
C GLU A 58 -7.75 -12.30 -21.67
N ASP A 59 -7.65 -11.17 -20.95
CA ASP A 59 -8.76 -10.20 -20.84
C ASP A 59 -8.40 -9.06 -19.87
N GLY A 60 -8.69 -7.82 -20.28
CA GLY A 60 -8.74 -6.70 -19.32
C GLY A 60 -8.42 -5.29 -19.83
N ASP A 61 -8.52 -5.00 -21.13
CA ASP A 61 -8.77 -3.60 -21.54
C ASP A 61 -10.20 -3.23 -21.18
N SER A 62 -10.38 -2.58 -20.04
CA SER A 62 -11.58 -1.78 -19.78
C SER A 62 -11.31 -0.35 -20.21
N THR A 63 -11.30 -0.14 -21.54
CA THR A 63 -11.68 1.14 -22.11
C THR A 63 -13.10 1.45 -21.67
N GLY A 64 -13.20 2.25 -20.61
CA GLY A 64 -14.44 2.93 -20.27
C GLY A 64 -14.75 3.96 -21.35
N ASN A 65 -15.73 3.65 -22.19
CA ASN A 65 -16.51 4.70 -22.84
C ASN A 65 -17.97 4.25 -22.91
N GLY A 66 -18.75 4.77 -21.97
CA GLY A 66 -20.19 4.68 -22.02
C GLY A 66 -20.70 5.56 -23.15
N ASN A 67 -21.36 4.94 -24.12
CA ASN A 67 -22.65 5.34 -24.67
C ASN A 67 -22.81 4.79 -26.10
N THR A 68 -23.68 3.80 -26.28
CA THR A 68 -24.62 3.77 -27.42
C THR A 68 -25.74 2.80 -27.12
N LYS A 69 -26.91 3.35 -26.77
CA LYS A 69 -28.20 2.72 -27.10
C LYS A 69 -28.50 3.03 -28.57
N PRO A 70 -28.77 2.02 -29.38
CA PRO A 70 -29.87 2.13 -30.34
C PRO A 70 -30.76 0.88 -30.24
N GLN A 71 -32.02 1.08 -29.86
CA GLN A 71 -33.21 0.89 -30.71
C GLN A 71 -33.61 -0.59 -30.73
#